data_AF-A0A1S8WLS6-F1
#
_entry.id   AF-A0A1S8WLS6-F1
#
_cell.length_a   1.000
_cell.length_b   1.000
_cell.length_c   1.000
_cell.angle_alpha   90.00
_cell.angle_beta   90.00
_cell.angle_gamma   90.00
#
_symmetry.space_group_name_H-M   'P 1'
#
loop_
_entity.id
_entity.type
_entity.pdbx_description
1 polymer ?
#
loop_
_entity_poly.entity_id
_entity_poly.type
_entity_poly.pdbx_seq_one_letter_code
_entity_poly.pdbx_strand_id
1 'polypeptide(L)'
;MDATAESVASAFAVVLGQEQGDRRLAEQRLTALEVLDSYPIVLANLTTDEQVAVGIRQLAAITLKQYVYNHWSETECPNFKPPQPSDEKPTTEL
;
A
#
# COMPACT_ATOMS: atom_id res chain seq x y z
N MET A 1 -7.00 10.75 8.22
CA MET A 1 -6.74 10.04 6.94
C MET A 1 -7.76 8.90 6.85
N ASP A 2 -7.92 8.22 5.71
CA ASP A 2 -8.69 6.95 5.71
C ASP A 2 -8.00 5.92 6.63
N ALA A 3 -8.75 5.04 7.29
CA ALA A 3 -8.22 4.06 8.25
C ALA A 3 -7.15 3.15 7.62
N THR A 4 -7.30 2.84 6.33
CA THR A 4 -6.29 2.11 5.54
C THR A 4 -5.00 2.91 5.43
N ALA A 5 -5.10 4.21 5.11
CA ALA A 5 -3.95 5.10 4.96
C ALA A 5 -3.17 5.26 6.28
N GLU A 6 -3.87 5.38 7.41
CA GLU A 6 -3.22 5.44 8.74
C GLU A 6 -2.50 4.13 9.07
N SER A 7 -3.14 2.99 8.76
CA SER A 7 -2.55 1.67 8.97
C SER A 7 -1.27 1.45 8.13
N VAL A 8 -1.30 1.87 6.86
CA VAL A 8 -0.14 1.80 5.96
C VAL A 8 0.97 2.73 6.43
N ALA A 9 0.65 3.99 6.74
CA ALA A 9 1.63 4.98 7.16
C ALA A 9 2.33 4.58 8.48
N SER A 10 1.57 4.10 9.47
CA SER A 10 2.14 3.61 10.74
C SER A 10 3.02 2.37 10.52
N ALA A 11 2.60 1.42 9.69
CA ALA A 11 3.43 0.25 9.38
C ALA A 11 4.74 0.67 8.67
N PHE A 12 4.68 1.61 7.73
CA PHE A 12 5.89 2.16 7.10
C PHE A 12 6.80 2.88 8.08
N ALA A 13 6.26 3.66 9.02
CA ALA A 13 7.07 4.32 10.05
C ALA A 13 7.85 3.30 10.90
N VAL A 14 7.25 2.18 11.27
CA VAL A 14 7.95 1.07 11.97
C VAL A 14 8.99 0.41 11.07
N VAL A 15 8.66 0.11 9.80
CA VAL A 15 9.61 -0.51 8.85
C VAL A 15 10.84 0.38 8.62
N LEU A 16 10.66 1.68 8.55
CA LEU A 16 11.73 2.66 8.39
C LEU A 16 12.51 2.94 9.69
N GLY A 17 12.08 2.38 10.82
CA GLY A 17 12.68 2.65 12.13
C GLY A 17 12.41 4.05 12.66
N GLN A 18 11.39 4.73 12.13
CA GLN A 18 10.95 6.06 12.57
C GLN A 18 10.05 5.98 13.81
N GLU A 19 9.40 4.82 14.02
CA GLU A 19 8.60 4.51 15.20
C GLU A 19 9.07 3.21 15.86
N GLN A 20 8.86 3.10 17.17
CA GLN A 20 9.10 1.88 17.92
C GLN A 20 8.09 0.80 17.51
N GLY A 21 8.56 -0.41 17.24
CA GLY A 21 7.68 -1.53 16.91
C GLY A 21 8.43 -2.76 16.42
N ASP A 22 7.69 -3.84 16.20
CA ASP A 22 8.21 -5.04 15.56
C ASP A 22 8.12 -4.88 14.03
N ARG A 23 9.27 -4.71 13.39
CA ARG A 23 9.39 -4.58 11.94
C ARG A 23 8.77 -5.76 11.19
N ARG A 24 8.94 -6.99 11.68
CA ARG A 24 8.39 -8.19 11.03
C ARG A 24 6.87 -8.17 11.08
N LEU A 25 6.29 -7.74 12.21
CA LEU A 25 4.85 -7.58 12.33
C LEU A 25 4.32 -6.47 11.43
N ALA A 26 5.05 -5.37 11.27
CA ALA A 26 4.69 -4.29 10.35
C ALA A 26 4.69 -4.76 8.88
N GLU A 27 5.70 -5.54 8.47
CA GLU A 27 5.78 -6.16 7.13
C GLU A 27 4.63 -7.15 6.89
N GLN A 28 4.28 -7.95 7.90
CA GLN A 28 3.12 -8.85 7.84
C GLN A 28 1.80 -8.10 7.71
N ARG A 29 1.64 -6.98 8.43
CA ARG A 29 0.46 -6.11 8.31
C ARG A 29 0.34 -5.54 6.90
N LEU A 30 1.45 -5.04 6.33
CA LEU A 30 1.46 -4.54 4.95
C LEU A 30 1.03 -5.62 3.96
N THR A 31 1.54 -6.84 4.11
CA THR A 31 1.14 -7.99 3.29
C THR A 31 -0.36 -8.30 3.44
N ALA A 32 -0.91 -8.25 4.66
CA ALA A 32 -2.32 -8.49 4.90
C ALA A 32 -3.24 -7.41 4.31
N LEU A 33 -2.75 -6.18 4.17
CA LEU A 33 -3.50 -5.06 3.58
C LEU A 33 -3.55 -5.13 2.03
N GLU A 34 -2.68 -5.91 1.37
CA GLU A 34 -2.62 -6.01 -0.09
C GLU A 34 -3.94 -6.47 -0.74
N VAL A 35 -4.80 -7.16 0.01
CA VAL A 35 -6.09 -7.65 -0.50
C VAL A 35 -7.20 -6.60 -0.50
N LEU A 36 -6.97 -5.41 0.08
CA LEU A 36 -7.96 -4.34 0.13
C LEU A 36 -7.95 -3.53 -1.17
N ASP A 37 -9.12 -3.27 -1.74
CA ASP A 37 -9.26 -2.46 -2.97
C ASP A 37 -8.69 -1.03 -2.81
N SER A 38 -8.75 -0.48 -1.60
CA SER A 38 -8.20 0.85 -1.29
C SER A 38 -6.67 0.87 -1.21
N TYR A 39 -6.01 -0.28 -1.04
CA TYR A 39 -4.56 -0.36 -0.81
C TYR A 39 -3.71 0.28 -1.92
N PRO A 40 -3.86 -0.05 -3.21
CA PRO A 40 -3.09 0.61 -4.27
C PRO A 40 -3.36 2.11 -4.37
N ILE A 41 -4.60 2.56 -4.10
CA ILE A 41 -4.97 3.98 -4.12
C ILE A 41 -4.25 4.71 -2.99
N VAL A 42 -4.22 4.13 -1.78
CA VAL A 42 -3.49 4.68 -0.63
C VAL A 42 -1.99 4.80 -0.95
N LEU A 43 -1.37 3.77 -1.53
CA LEU A 43 0.04 3.81 -1.89
C LEU A 43 0.35 4.89 -2.94
N ALA A 44 -0.52 5.04 -3.95
CA ALA A 44 -0.41 6.09 -4.95
C ALA A 44 -0.49 7.48 -4.32
N ASN A 45 -1.49 7.72 -3.46
CA ASN A 45 -1.68 8.98 -2.76
C ASN A 45 -0.48 9.32 -1.88
N LEU A 46 0.01 8.36 -1.08
CA LEU A 46 1.21 8.55 -0.23
C LEU A 46 2.45 8.85 -1.07
N THR A 47 2.58 8.27 -2.27
CA THR A 47 3.73 8.53 -3.16
C THR A 47 3.75 9.98 -3.65
N THR A 48 2.58 10.56 -3.94
CA THR A 48 2.44 11.89 -4.56
C THR A 48 2.26 13.04 -3.57
N ASP A 49 1.86 12.76 -2.32
CA ASP A 49 1.60 13.81 -1.33
C ASP A 49 2.91 14.46 -0.84
N GLU A 50 3.15 15.72 -1.20
CA GLU A 50 4.36 16.46 -0.83
C GLU A 50 4.52 16.71 0.68
N GLN A 51 3.43 16.63 1.45
CA GLN A 51 3.46 16.81 2.90
C GLN A 51 3.94 15.56 3.65
N VAL A 52 3.96 14.40 3.00
CA VAL A 52 4.42 13.15 3.58
C VAL A 52 5.96 13.08 3.57
N ALA A 53 6.54 12.60 4.68
CA ALA A 53 7.99 12.44 4.81
C ALA A 53 8.58 11.61 3.66
N VAL A 54 9.71 12.05 3.08
CA VAL A 54 10.30 11.44 1.87
C VAL A 54 10.52 9.93 1.99
N GLY A 55 10.93 9.43 3.16
CA GLY A 55 11.13 7.99 3.37
C GLY A 55 9.84 7.18 3.23
N ILE A 56 8.72 7.70 3.74
CA ILE A 56 7.39 7.07 3.60
C ILE A 56 6.95 7.09 2.13
N ARG A 57 7.15 8.21 1.43
CA ARG A 57 6.81 8.31 -0.01
C ARG A 57 7.62 7.34 -0.86
N GLN A 58 8.93 7.22 -0.58
CA GLN A 58 9.81 6.28 -1.27
C GLN A 58 9.40 4.83 -1.02
N LEU A 59 9.10 4.47 0.23
CA LEU A 59 8.64 3.12 0.56
C LEU A 59 7.28 2.83 -0.08
N ALA A 60 6.34 3.79 -0.06
CA ALA A 60 5.06 3.68 -0.74
C ALA A 60 5.22 3.44 -2.25
N ALA A 61 6.14 4.15 -2.91
CA ALA A 61 6.41 3.99 -4.34
C ALA A 61 6.99 2.60 -4.68
N ILE A 62 7.91 2.10 -3.86
CA ILE A 62 8.49 0.76 -4.04
C ILE A 62 7.42 -0.31 -3.84
N THR A 63 6.61 -0.18 -2.79
CA THR A 63 5.51 -1.09 -2.51
C THR A 63 4.44 -1.04 -3.61
N LEU A 64 4.09 0.14 -4.12
CA LEU A 64 3.14 0.30 -5.23
C LEU A 64 3.65 -0.38 -6.50
N LYS A 65 4.93 -0.19 -6.84
CA LYS A 65 5.55 -0.87 -7.97
C LYS A 65 5.46 -2.39 -7.81
N GLN A 66 5.74 -2.91 -6.61
CA GLN A 66 5.66 -4.34 -6.33
C GLN A 66 4.23 -4.86 -6.41
N TYR A 67 3.27 -4.07 -5.93
CA TYR A 67 1.85 -4.36 -6.02
C TYR A 67 1.41 -4.46 -7.47
N VAL A 68 1.68 -3.46 -8.31
CA VAL A 68 1.37 -3.48 -9.74
C VAL A 68 1.98 -4.71 -10.42
N TYR A 69 3.25 -5.01 -10.14
CA TYR A 69 3.91 -6.18 -10.74
C TYR A 69 3.20 -7.51 -10.39
N ASN A 70 2.64 -7.64 -9.19
CA ASN A 70 2.00 -8.86 -8.74
C ASN A 70 0.48 -8.89 -8.99
N HIS A 71 -0.20 -7.76 -9.01
CA HIS A 71 -1.67 -7.72 -8.94
C HIS A 71 -2.32 -7.14 -10.21
N TRP A 72 -1.58 -6.51 -11.13
CA TRP A 72 -2.21 -5.70 -12.18
C TRP A 72 -3.14 -6.46 -13.13
N SER A 73 -2.76 -7.66 -13.57
CA SER A 73 -3.55 -8.43 -14.52
C SER A 73 -3.28 -9.92 -14.39
N GLU A 74 -4.34 -10.71 -14.27
CA GLU A 74 -4.25 -12.18 -14.25
C GLU A 74 -3.65 -12.75 -15.54
N THR A 75 -3.86 -12.07 -16.67
CA THR A 75 -3.41 -12.53 -17.99
C THR A 75 -2.04 -12.01 -18.41
N GLU A 76 -1.60 -10.87 -17.87
CA GLU A 76 -0.33 -10.22 -18.27
C GLU A 76 0.78 -10.38 -17.22
N CYS A 77 0.46 -10.56 -15.94
CA CYS A 77 1.47 -10.71 -14.89
C CYS A 77 1.93 -12.17 -14.75
N PRO A 78 3.23 -12.48 -14.97
CA PRO A 78 3.73 -13.87 -14.92
C PRO A 78 3.70 -14.48 -13.51
N ASN A 79 3.67 -13.65 -12.47
CA ASN A 79 3.58 -14.07 -11.06
C ASN A 79 2.36 -13.44 -10.40
N PHE A 80 1.24 -13.42 -11.12
CA PHE A 80 0.01 -12.82 -10.64
C PHE A 80 -0.39 -13.38 -9.27
N LYS A 81 -0.78 -12.49 -8.38
CA LYS A 81 -1.37 -12.76 -7.07
C LYS A 81 -2.70 -12.02 -7.03
N PRO A 82 -3.82 -12.70 -6.74
CA PRO A 82 -5.09 -12.01 -6.54
C PRO A 82 -5.03 -11.12 -5.29
N PRO A 83 -5.85 -10.05 -5.22
CA PRO A 83 -6.85 -9.65 -6.20
C PRO A 83 -6.27 -8.87 -7.38
N GLN A 84 -7.00 -8.84 -8.50
CA GLN A 84 -6.77 -7.86 -9.57
C GLN A 84 -7.47 -6.54 -9.18
N PRO A 85 -6.80 -5.37 -9.27
CA PRO A 85 -7.41 -4.08 -8.96
C PRO A 85 -8.65 -3.82 -9.82
N SER A 86 -9.69 -3.26 -9.20
CA SER A 86 -10.87 -2.77 -9.91
C SER A 86 -10.62 -1.36 -10.44
N ASP A 87 -11.14 -1.08 -11.65
CA ASP A 87 -11.20 0.27 -12.22
C ASP A 87 -12.33 1.11 -11.60
N GLU A 88 -13.25 0.49 -10.85
CA GLU A 88 -14.31 1.20 -10.16
C GLU A 88 -13.73 1.99 -8.98
N LYS A 89 -14.02 3.30 -8.94
CA LYS A 89 -13.77 4.10 -7.74
C LYS A 89 -14.49 3.42 -6.58
N PRO A 90 -13.86 3.24 -5.40
CA PRO A 90 -14.55 2.75 -4.22
C PRO A 90 -15.77 3.64 -4.01
N THR A 91 -16.96 3.07 -4.20
CA THR A 91 -18.22 3.80 -4.06
C THR A 91 -18.24 4.34 -2.64
N THR A 92 -18.15 5.66 -2.50
CA THR A 92 -18.36 6.31 -1.21
C THR A 92 -19.86 6.16 -0.93
N GLU A 93 -20.26 5.07 -0.27
CA GLU A 93 -21.62 4.96 0.24
C GLU A 93 -21.80 6.06 1.30
N LEU A 94 -22.79 6.92 1.03
CA LEU A 94 -23.23 8.06 1.85
C LEU A 94 -23.95 7.61 3.12
#